data_AF-A0A023D8V7-F1
#
_entry.id   AF-A0A023D8V7-F1
#
_cell.length_a   1.000
_cell.length_b   1.000
_cell.length_c   1.000
_cell.angle_alpha   90.00
_cell.angle_beta   90.00
_cell.angle_gamma   90.00
#
_symmetry.space_group_name_H-M   'P 1'
#
loop_
_entity.id
_entity.type
_entity.pdbx_description
1 polymer ?
#
loop_
_entity_poly.entity_id
_entity_poly.type
_entity_poly.pdbx_seq_one_letter_code
_entity_poly.pdbx_strand_id
1 'polypeptide(L)' 'MAERLIQALQLDILVDEIVPDAPLFGDGLGLDSIDALEIALLVSRDYGITLKSDDPDNKTIFASLRALSAHIQAHRKAA' A
#
# COMPACT_ATOMS: atom_id res chain seq x y z
N MET A 1 8.74 2.64 0.92
CA MET A 1 7.34 2.16 1.07
C MET A 1 7.31 0.66 1.38
N ALA A 2 7.97 -0.18 0.58
CA ALA A 2 8.03 -1.64 0.78
C ALA A 2 8.33 -2.06 2.24
N GLU A 3 9.41 -1.55 2.83
CA GLU A 3 9.79 -1.88 4.23
C GLU A 3 8.71 -1.51 5.25
N ARG A 4 8.04 -0.35 5.05
CA ARG A 4 6.96 0.09 5.95
C ARG A 4 5.74 -0.81 5.84
N LEU A 5 5.45 -1.29 4.64
CA LEU A 5 4.34 -2.20 4.39
C LEU A 5 4.61 -3.58 5.01
N ILE A 6 5.82 -4.13 4.85
CA ILE A 6 6.26 -5.37 5.51
C ILE A 6 6.13 -5.25 7.04
N GLN A 7 6.63 -4.15 7.61
CA GLN A 7 6.55 -3.92 9.05
C GLN A 7 5.11 -3.73 9.55
N ALA A 8 4.27 -3.06 8.77
CA ALA A 8 2.88 -2.80 9.12
C ALA A 8 2.05 -4.07 9.14
N LEU A 9 2.20 -4.89 8.10
CA LEU A 9 1.42 -6.10 7.86
C LEU A 9 2.12 -7.36 8.42
N GLN A 10 3.26 -7.19 9.09
CA GLN A 10 4.08 -8.27 9.63
C GLN A 10 4.35 -9.40 8.62
N LEU A 11 4.62 -9.04 7.36
CA LEU A 11 4.85 -10.03 6.30
C LEU A 11 6.17 -10.76 6.54
N ASP A 12 6.16 -12.08 6.41
CA ASP A 12 7.35 -12.95 6.50
C ASP A 12 8.05 -13.04 5.13
N ILE A 13 8.35 -11.88 4.53
CA ILE A 13 9.06 -11.76 3.26
C ILE A 13 10.09 -10.63 3.32
N LEU A 14 11.14 -10.74 2.53
CA LEU A 14 12.13 -9.68 2.41
C LEU A 14 11.67 -8.58 1.46
N VAL A 15 12.16 -7.36 1.70
CA VAL A 15 11.89 -6.20 0.82
C VAL A 15 12.30 -6.45 -0.64
N ASP A 16 13.35 -7.23 -0.84
CA ASP A 16 13.90 -7.57 -2.17
C ASP A 16 13.03 -8.59 -2.92
N GLU A 17 12.20 -9.35 -2.19
CA GLU A 17 11.26 -10.31 -2.76
C GLU A 17 9.97 -9.63 -3.24
N ILE A 18 9.73 -8.38 -2.82
CA ILE A 18 8.55 -7.64 -3.26
C ILE A 18 8.75 -7.13 -4.68
N VAL A 19 7.97 -7.70 -5.60
CA VAL A 19 7.88 -7.21 -6.98
C VAL A 19 7.00 -5.95 -7.01
N PRO A 20 7.52 -4.75 -7.34
CA PRO A 20 6.79 -3.50 -7.21
C PRO A 20 5.55 -3.38 -8.10
N ASP A 21 5.57 -4.09 -9.22
CA ASP A 21 4.52 -4.10 -10.24
C ASP A 21 3.58 -5.30 -10.11
N ALA A 22 3.82 -6.20 -9.15
CA ALA A 22 2.93 -7.33 -8.87
C ALA A 22 1.67 -6.86 -8.12
N PRO A 23 0.57 -7.63 -8.23
CA PRO A 23 -0.65 -7.38 -7.47
C PRO A 23 -0.37 -7.30 -5.96
N LEU A 24 -1.01 -6.37 -5.25
CA LEU A 24 -0.94 -6.37 -3.79
C LEU A 24 -1.83 -7.48 -3.20
N PHE A 25 -3.04 -7.62 -3.72
CA PHE A 25 -4.02 -8.58 -3.23
C PHE A 25 -4.04 -9.88 -4.05
N GLY A 26 -4.47 -10.98 -3.42
CA GLY A 26 -4.61 -12.27 -4.09
C GLY A 26 -3.25 -12.88 -4.44
N ASP A 27 -3.03 -13.24 -5.71
CA ASP A 27 -1.87 -14.00 -6.19
C ASP A 27 -0.51 -13.27 -6.12
N GLY A 28 -0.47 -12.00 -5.72
CA GLY A 28 0.78 -11.27 -5.55
C GLY A 28 1.34 -11.38 -4.14
N LEU A 29 1.18 -10.35 -3.31
CA LEU A 29 1.63 -10.39 -1.91
C LEU A 29 0.75 -11.23 -0.98
N GLY A 30 -0.33 -11.85 -1.48
CA GLY A 30 -1.23 -12.63 -0.64
C GLY A 30 -2.12 -11.80 0.26
N LEU A 31 -2.17 -10.48 0.08
CA LEU A 31 -2.91 -9.60 0.98
C LEU A 31 -4.41 -9.80 0.85
N ASP A 32 -5.11 -9.61 1.95
CA ASP A 32 -6.56 -9.67 2.03
C ASP A 32 -7.21 -8.28 2.23
N SER A 33 -8.53 -8.26 2.38
CA SER A 33 -9.29 -7.03 2.59
C SER A 33 -9.02 -6.37 3.95
N ILE A 34 -8.49 -7.10 4.93
CA ILE A 34 -8.12 -6.59 6.25
C ILE A 34 -6.80 -5.84 6.14
N ASP A 35 -5.81 -6.42 5.44
CA ASP A 35 -4.53 -5.79 5.17
C ASP A 35 -4.69 -4.45 4.44
N ALA A 36 -5.65 -4.37 3.51
CA ALA A 36 -6.00 -3.13 2.81
C ALA A 36 -6.34 -1.98 3.78
N LEU A 37 -7.08 -2.31 4.84
CA LEU A 37 -7.52 -1.35 5.86
C LEU A 37 -6.34 -0.90 6.72
N GLU A 38 -5.43 -1.81 7.08
CA GLU A 38 -4.21 -1.47 7.80
C GLU A 38 -3.29 -0.57 6.98
N ILE A 39 -3.12 -0.85 5.68
CA ILE A 39 -2.40 0.02 4.76
C ILE A 39 -3.04 1.42 4.74
N ALA A 40 -4.36 1.52 4.61
CA ALA A 40 -5.06 2.80 4.58
C ALA A 40 -4.86 3.60 5.88
N LEU A 41 -4.92 2.93 7.04
CA LEU A 41 -4.68 3.53 8.35
C LEU A 41 -3.22 3.99 8.50
N LEU A 42 -2.27 3.16 8.09
CA LEU A 42 -0.85 3.51 8.08
C LEU A 42 -0.61 4.73 7.20
N VAL A 43 -1.15 4.75 5.99
CA VAL A 43 -0.97 5.86 5.04
C VAL A 43 -1.57 7.16 5.58
N SER A 44 -2.74 7.08 6.22
CA SER A 44 -3.37 8.21 6.89
C SER A 44 -2.55 8.72 8.07
N ARG A 45 -1.99 7.82 8.88
CA ARG A 45 -1.20 8.19 10.06
C ARG A 45 0.19 8.73 9.72
N ASP A 46 0.92 8.05 8.83
CA ASP A 46 2.33 8.33 8.54
C ASP A 46 2.50 9.45 7.49
N TYR A 47 1.56 9.56 6.54
CA TYR A 47 1.63 10.53 5.44
C TYR A 47 0.49 11.55 5.42
N GLY A 48 -0.53 11.41 6.28
CA GLY A 48 -1.68 12.33 6.31
C GLY A 48 -2.63 12.15 5.10
N ILE A 49 -2.57 11.01 4.42
CA ILE A 49 -3.34 10.74 3.20
C ILE A 49 -4.47 9.76 3.50
N THR A 50 -5.71 10.13 3.21
CA THR A 50 -6.88 9.26 3.46
C THR A 50 -7.24 8.46 2.22
N LEU A 51 -6.99 7.15 2.24
CA LEU A 51 -7.48 6.21 1.23
C LEU A 51 -8.91 5.78 1.61
N LYS A 52 -9.91 6.15 0.80
CA LYS A 52 -11.32 5.81 1.06
C LYS A 52 -11.70 4.56 0.28
N SER A 53 -12.40 3.60 0.87
CA SER A 53 -12.82 2.35 0.18
C SER A 53 -13.69 2.57 -1.07
N ASP A 54 -14.46 3.66 -1.11
CA ASP A 54 -15.32 4.03 -2.25
C ASP A 54 -14.60 4.87 -3.31
N ASP A 55 -13.29 5.09 -3.16
CA ASP A 55 -12.52 5.85 -4.13
C ASP A 55 -12.41 5.08 -5.45
N PRO A 56 -12.84 5.64 -6.60
CA PRO A 56 -12.72 4.98 -7.90
C PRO A 56 -11.26 4.67 -8.26
N ASP A 57 -10.31 5.45 -7.73
CA ASP A 57 -8.88 5.23 -7.95
C ASP A 57 -8.31 4.08 -7.11
N ASN A 58 -9.05 3.51 -6.15
CA ASN A 58 -8.54 2.41 -5.32
C ASN A 58 -8.05 1.22 -6.13
N LYS A 59 -8.76 0.87 -7.22
CA LYS A 59 -8.32 -0.22 -8.10
C LYS A 59 -6.94 0.04 -8.70
N THR A 60 -6.62 1.31 -8.96
CA THR A 60 -5.32 1.74 -9.48
C THR A 60 -4.31 1.87 -8.36
N ILE A 61 -4.66 2.51 -7.25
CA ILE A 61 -3.79 2.75 -6.09
C ILE A 61 -3.32 1.44 -5.49
N PHE A 62 -4.23 0.48 -5.30
CA PHE A 62 -3.92 -0.83 -4.75
C PHE A 62 -3.58 -1.88 -5.83
N ALA A 63 -3.44 -1.48 -7.11
CA ALA A 63 -3.03 -2.41 -8.17
C ALA A 63 -1.67 -3.03 -7.87
N SER A 64 -0.74 -2.22 -7.37
CA SER A 64 0.64 -2.65 -7.09
C SER A 64 1.29 -1.74 -6.05
N LEU A 65 2.39 -2.21 -5.45
CA LEU A 65 3.15 -1.39 -4.49
C LEU A 65 3.66 -0.09 -5.13
N ARG A 66 4.02 -0.15 -6.42
CA ARG A 66 4.45 1.02 -7.20
C ARG A 66 3.33 2.05 -7.29
N ALA A 67 2.11 1.63 -7.63
CA ALA A 67 0.98 2.53 -7.76
C ALA A 67 0.62 3.18 -6.42
N LEU A 68 0.61 2.39 -5.33
CA LEU A 68 0.40 2.89 -3.98
C LEU A 68 1.47 3.91 -3.58
N SER A 69 2.75 3.59 -3.82
CA SER A 69 3.87 4.50 -3.52
C SER A 69 3.81 5.78 -4.36
N ALA A 70 3.40 5.68 -5.62
CA ALA A 70 3.25 6.82 -6.50
C ALA A 70 2.11 7.74 -6.03
N HIS A 71 0.97 7.17 -5.65
CA HIS A 71 -0.15 7.93 -5.09
C HIS A 71 0.24 8.64 -3.80
N ILE A 72 0.94 7.94 -2.89
CA ILE A 72 1.47 8.52 -1.66
C ILE A 72 2.43 9.66 -1.98
N GLN A 73 3.41 9.46 -2.87
CA GLN A 73 4.36 10.51 -3.24
C GLN A 73 3.71 11.73 -3.88
N ALA A 74 2.66 11.54 -4.69
CA ALA A 74 1.92 12.63 -5.33
C ALA A 74 1.12 13.46 -4.33
N HIS A 75 0.59 12.84 -3.27
CA HIS A 75 -0.28 13.50 -2.29
C HIS A 75 0.42 13.82 -0.97
N ARG A 76 1.64 13.30 -0.76
CA ARG A 76 2.47 13.63 0.40
C ARG A 76 2.78 15.12 0.31
N LYS A 77 2.09 15.93 1.12
CA LYS A 77 2.55 17.28 1.40
C LYS A 77 3.96 17.15 1.97
N ALA A 78 4.95 17.69 1.25
CA ALA A 78 6.26 17.91 1.81
C ALA A 78 6.04 18.75 3.09
N ALA A 79 6.27 18.14 4.24
CA ALA A 79 6.41 18.85 5.49
C ALA A 79 7.73 19.63 5.47
#